data_AF-A0A929GRN5-F1
#
_entry.id   AF-A0A929GRN5-F1
#
_cell.length_a   1.000
_cell.length_b   1.000
_cell.length_c   1.000
_cell.angle_alpha   90.00
_cell.angle_beta   90.00
_cell.angle_gamma   90.00
#
_symmetry.space_group_name_H-M   'P 1'
#
loop_
_entity.id
_entity.type
_entity.pdbx_description
1 polymer ?
#
loop_
_entity_poly.entity_id
_entity_poly.type
_entity_poly.pdbx_seq_one_letter_code
_entity_poly.pdbx_strand_id
1 'polypeptide(L)'
;MGQSKKLFFYGLLIVISIGMLVVGFFVYLKLKSPFCPVIQAIPESTAVFFEIPDPVKTWKKLNENNDIWKELLQIHKIKEFSGRINTLDSLSSCFESVSELLTSQKFYISIHLDQNNRSGFLYLIGMTRSVHENRIHDFVFGSCKGHCSILKTNYNKARIIKIISGDSTDLFTYTIYNGIFIGSCITDLVKEAIDQVDSKLTIASEAFQQVKITAGKKVETNIYINHDNFNKLMKQLASDESIISLDMISNFAQWSE
;
A
#
# COMPACT_ATOMS: atom_id res chain seq x y z
N MET A 1 13.90 -18.93 -60.16
CA MET A 1 12.83 -18.23 -59.41
C MET A 1 12.57 -18.76 -57.99
N GLY A 2 13.35 -19.72 -57.46
CA GLY A 2 13.08 -20.38 -56.17
C GLY A 2 13.82 -19.85 -54.94
N GLN A 3 15.03 -19.29 -55.07
CA GLN A 3 15.83 -18.85 -53.92
C GLN A 3 15.33 -17.54 -53.28
N SER A 4 15.00 -16.53 -54.08
CA SER A 4 14.48 -15.25 -53.58
C SER A 4 13.15 -15.42 -52.82
N LYS A 5 12.27 -16.32 -53.27
CA LYS A 5 11.01 -16.64 -52.57
C LYS A 5 11.25 -17.33 -51.22
N LYS A 6 12.28 -18.18 -51.11
CA LYS A 6 12.66 -18.84 -49.86
C LYS A 6 13.24 -17.82 -48.85
N LEU A 7 14.12 -16.94 -49.29
CA LEU A 7 14.67 -15.86 -48.45
C LEU A 7 13.58 -14.92 -47.93
N PHE A 8 12.61 -14.56 -48.77
CA PHE A 8 11.44 -13.77 -48.37
C PHE A 8 10.59 -14.52 -47.32
N PHE A 9 10.34 -15.81 -47.54
CA PHE A 9 9.57 -16.64 -46.60
C PHE A 9 10.26 -16.79 -45.24
N TYR A 10 11.57 -17.03 -45.20
CA TYR A 10 12.33 -17.08 -43.95
C TYR A 10 12.36 -15.72 -43.24
N GLY A 11 12.49 -14.62 -43.99
CA GLY A 11 12.40 -13.26 -43.45
C GLY A 11 11.05 -13.01 -42.77
N LEU A 12 9.94 -13.39 -43.42
CA LEU A 12 8.60 -13.26 -42.87
C LEU A 12 8.43 -14.09 -41.57
N LEU A 13 8.96 -15.30 -41.55
CA LEU A 13 8.89 -16.20 -40.39
C LEU A 13 9.67 -15.65 -39.18
N ILE A 14 10.82 -15.03 -39.43
CA ILE A 14 11.61 -14.34 -38.40
C ILE A 14 10.84 -13.14 -37.84
N VAL A 15 10.24 -12.31 -38.71
CA VAL A 15 9.45 -11.15 -38.28
C VAL A 15 8.25 -11.58 -37.41
N ILE A 16 7.54 -12.63 -37.82
CA ILE A 16 6.42 -13.18 -37.04
C ILE A 16 6.89 -13.72 -35.68
N SER A 17 8.04 -14.41 -35.63
CA SER A 17 8.60 -14.96 -34.40
C SER A 17 9.00 -13.86 -33.41
N ILE A 18 9.65 -12.79 -33.91
CA ILE A 18 9.98 -11.61 -33.10
C ILE A 18 8.69 -10.93 -32.61
N GLY A 19 7.68 -10.81 -33.46
CA GLY A 19 6.36 -10.27 -33.08
C GLY A 19 5.72 -11.06 -31.94
N MET A 20 5.73 -12.39 -32.00
CA MET A 20 5.21 -13.25 -30.92
C MET A 20 6.00 -13.10 -29.62
N LEU A 21 7.32 -12.96 -29.67
CA LEU A 21 8.14 -12.73 -28.48
C LEU A 21 7.83 -11.37 -27.84
N VAL A 22 7.66 -10.31 -28.64
CA VAL A 22 7.31 -8.97 -28.14
C VAL A 22 5.92 -8.99 -27.50
N VAL A 23 4.92 -9.57 -28.17
CA VAL A 23 3.56 -9.69 -27.61
C VAL A 23 3.58 -10.53 -26.33
N GLY A 24 4.28 -11.66 -26.34
CA GLY A 24 4.44 -12.51 -25.16
C GLY A 24 5.07 -11.77 -23.99
N PHE A 25 6.09 -10.96 -24.24
CA PHE A 25 6.74 -10.12 -23.24
C PHE A 25 5.79 -9.05 -22.65
N PHE A 26 5.03 -8.35 -23.50
CA PHE A 26 4.05 -7.36 -23.02
C PHE A 26 2.92 -8.00 -22.20
N VAL A 27 2.43 -9.18 -22.63
CA VAL A 27 1.45 -9.96 -21.86
C VAL A 27 2.04 -10.36 -20.52
N TYR A 28 3.28 -10.87 -20.49
CA TYR A 28 3.98 -11.24 -19.26
C TYR A 28 4.11 -10.08 -18.27
N LEU A 29 4.49 -8.88 -18.73
CA LEU A 29 4.57 -7.68 -17.89
C LEU A 29 3.19 -7.29 -17.32
N LYS A 30 2.13 -7.38 -18.13
CA LYS A 30 0.76 -7.07 -17.70
C LYS A 30 0.23 -8.09 -16.68
N LEU A 31 0.68 -9.34 -16.73
CA LEU A 31 0.30 -10.38 -15.77
C LEU A 31 0.92 -10.16 -14.38
N LYS A 32 2.10 -9.53 -14.29
CA LYS A 32 2.79 -9.23 -13.03
C LYS A 32 2.34 -7.94 -12.36
N SER A 33 1.73 -7.02 -13.11
CA SER A 33 1.28 -5.73 -12.58
C SER A 33 -0.09 -5.88 -11.90
N PRO A 34 -0.36 -5.16 -10.80
CA PRO A 34 -1.70 -5.16 -10.20
C PRO A 34 -2.72 -4.66 -11.23
N PHE A 35 -3.94 -5.19 -11.18
CA PHE A 35 -5.01 -4.80 -12.11
C PHE A 35 -5.32 -3.31 -12.05
N CYS A 36 -5.17 -2.71 -10.87
CA CYS A 36 -5.34 -1.30 -10.58
C CYS A 36 -4.06 -0.78 -9.88
N PRO A 37 -3.48 0.37 -10.28
CA PRO A 37 -2.38 0.99 -9.55
C PRO A 37 -2.80 1.25 -8.10
N VAL A 38 -1.99 0.79 -7.13
CA VAL A 38 -2.32 0.87 -5.69
C VAL A 38 -2.66 2.30 -5.24
N ILE A 39 -2.01 3.29 -5.86
CA ILE A 39 -2.24 4.72 -5.58
C ILE A 39 -3.68 5.19 -5.85
N GLN A 40 -4.44 4.48 -6.68
CA GLN A 40 -5.86 4.77 -6.92
C GLN A 40 -6.75 4.37 -5.74
N ALA A 41 -6.24 3.57 -4.81
CA ALA A 41 -6.93 3.22 -3.57
C ALA A 41 -6.57 4.12 -2.39
N ILE A 42 -5.68 5.12 -2.57
CA ILE A 42 -5.36 6.10 -1.53
C ILE A 42 -6.45 7.18 -1.53
N PRO A 43 -7.24 7.32 -0.45
CA PRO A 43 -8.30 8.32 -0.40
C PRO A 43 -7.79 9.77 -0.45
N GLU A 44 -8.60 10.69 -0.96
CA GLU A 44 -8.28 12.13 -0.96
C GLU A 44 -8.12 12.74 0.44
N SER A 45 -8.69 12.11 1.47
CA SER A 45 -8.54 12.51 2.88
C SER A 45 -7.15 12.24 3.47
N THR A 46 -6.24 11.59 2.72
CA THR A 46 -4.88 11.31 3.17
C THR A 46 -4.14 12.59 3.54
N ALA A 47 -3.59 12.61 4.76
CA ALA A 47 -2.69 13.65 5.24
C ALA A 47 -1.24 13.37 4.85
N VAL A 48 -0.81 12.12 5.05
CA VAL A 48 0.54 11.64 4.72
C VAL A 48 0.43 10.23 4.22
N PHE A 49 1.20 9.85 3.21
CA PHE A 49 1.40 8.44 2.91
C PHE A 49 2.86 8.10 2.61
N PHE A 50 3.19 6.85 2.88
CA PHE A 50 4.51 6.26 2.69
C PHE A 50 4.40 5.29 1.53
N GLU A 51 5.29 5.41 0.55
CA GLU A 51 5.53 4.38 -0.47
C GLU A 51 6.82 3.65 -0.10
N ILE A 52 6.70 2.38 0.26
CA ILE A 52 7.79 1.53 0.72
C ILE A 52 8.07 0.48 -0.35
N PRO A 53 9.14 0.61 -1.15
CA PRO A 53 9.38 -0.30 -2.27
C PRO A 53 9.66 -1.75 -1.86
N ASP A 54 10.30 -1.95 -0.71
CA ASP A 54 10.63 -3.26 -0.14
C ASP A 54 10.43 -3.19 1.38
N PRO A 55 9.21 -3.44 1.90
CA PRO A 55 8.90 -3.35 3.33
C PRO A 55 9.77 -4.23 4.20
N VAL A 56 10.10 -5.45 3.76
CA VAL A 56 10.94 -6.39 4.53
C VAL A 56 12.35 -5.82 4.70
N LYS A 57 12.98 -5.40 3.60
CA LYS A 57 14.31 -4.79 3.65
C LYS A 57 14.33 -3.46 4.40
N THR A 58 13.29 -2.64 4.22
CA THR A 58 13.16 -1.34 4.88
C THR A 58 13.08 -1.51 6.38
N TRP A 59 12.26 -2.45 6.85
CA TRP A 59 12.12 -2.76 8.27
C TRP A 59 13.42 -3.28 8.88
N LYS A 60 14.10 -4.20 8.18
CA LYS A 60 15.40 -4.73 8.59
C LYS A 60 16.45 -3.63 8.73
N LYS A 61 16.56 -2.74 7.73
CA LYS A 61 17.49 -1.60 7.78
C LYS A 61 17.19 -0.63 8.91
N LEU A 62 15.91 -0.34 9.15
CA LEU A 62 15.46 0.56 10.20
C LEU A 62 15.88 0.02 11.58
N ASN A 63 15.76 -1.29 11.80
CA ASN A 63 16.15 -1.93 13.06
C ASN A 63 17.67 -2.13 13.21
N GLU A 64 18.42 -2.36 12.14
CA GLU A 64 19.86 -2.63 12.21
C GLU A 64 20.71 -1.35 12.33
N ASN A 65 20.40 -0.30 11.55
CA ASN A 65 21.34 0.78 11.25
C ASN A 65 20.74 2.19 11.31
N ASN A 66 19.80 2.45 12.22
CA ASN A 66 19.21 3.79 12.36
C ASN A 66 19.19 4.26 13.83
N ASP A 67 20.07 5.19 14.17
CA ASP A 67 20.19 5.70 15.54
C ASP A 67 19.01 6.57 15.96
N ILE A 68 18.42 7.32 15.02
CA ILE A 68 17.17 8.07 15.25
C ILE A 68 16.04 7.09 15.60
N TRP A 69 15.97 5.95 14.91
CA TRP A 69 14.98 4.91 15.21
C TRP A 69 15.17 4.31 16.60
N LYS A 70 16.42 4.06 17.02
CA LYS A 70 16.73 3.57 18.38
C LYS A 70 16.30 4.58 19.46
N GLU A 71 16.44 5.87 19.20
CA GLU A 71 15.94 6.93 20.07
C GLU A 71 14.41 6.94 20.12
N LEU A 72 13.74 6.85 18.96
CA LEU A 72 12.29 6.77 18.88
C LEU A 72 11.72 5.53 19.61
N LEU A 73 12.43 4.39 19.58
CA LEU A 73 12.04 3.18 20.32
C LEU A 73 12.06 3.34 21.84
N GLN A 74 12.62 4.43 22.39
CA GLN A 74 12.47 4.76 23.82
C GLN A 74 11.04 5.20 24.16
N ILE A 75 10.27 5.67 23.18
CA ILE A 75 8.87 6.03 23.34
C ILE A 75 8.04 4.75 23.38
N HIS A 76 7.32 4.52 24.48
CA HIS A 76 6.58 3.28 24.74
C HIS A 76 5.66 2.87 23.57
N LYS A 77 4.88 3.81 23.03
CA LYS A 77 3.99 3.56 21.88
C LYS A 77 4.73 3.12 20.62
N ILE A 78 5.91 3.69 20.36
CA ILE A 78 6.75 3.32 19.20
C ILE A 78 7.37 1.94 19.41
N LYS A 79 7.78 1.62 20.64
CA LYS A 79 8.26 0.29 21.00
C LYS A 79 7.18 -0.78 20.80
N GLU A 80 5.96 -0.52 21.23
CA GLU A 80 4.81 -1.41 21.02
C GLU A 80 4.51 -1.60 19.53
N PHE A 81 4.49 -0.51 18.76
CA PHE A 81 4.33 -0.56 17.31
C PHE A 81 5.42 -1.43 16.65
N SER A 82 6.69 -1.22 17.01
CA SER A 82 7.81 -2.01 16.51
C SER A 82 7.68 -3.50 16.86
N GLY A 83 7.26 -3.83 18.09
CA GLY A 83 6.98 -5.21 18.48
C GLY A 83 5.90 -5.88 17.63
N ARG A 84 4.86 -5.14 17.24
CA ARG A 84 3.80 -5.62 16.33
C ARG A 84 4.34 -5.86 14.93
N ILE A 85 5.16 -4.96 14.39
CA ILE A 85 5.78 -5.14 13.07
C ILE A 85 6.75 -6.34 13.08
N ASN A 86 7.56 -6.53 14.12
CA ASN A 86 8.43 -7.72 14.25
C ASN A 86 7.64 -9.03 14.29
N THR A 87 6.46 -9.01 14.92
CA THR A 87 5.55 -10.16 14.93
C THR A 87 4.99 -10.43 13.53
N LEU A 88 4.58 -9.38 12.81
CA LEU A 88 4.11 -9.49 11.42
C LEU A 88 5.22 -9.97 10.46
N ASP A 89 6.45 -9.50 10.63
CA ASP A 89 7.62 -9.94 9.86
C ASP A 89 7.88 -11.44 10.07
N SER A 90 7.93 -11.87 11.34
CA SER A 90 8.09 -13.28 11.71
C SER A 90 6.97 -14.16 11.14
N LEU A 91 5.71 -13.72 11.27
CA LEU A 91 4.58 -14.43 10.71
C LEU A 91 4.65 -14.48 9.17
N SER A 92 5.03 -13.38 8.52
CA SER A 92 5.11 -13.33 7.05
C SER A 92 6.14 -14.31 6.50
N SER A 93 7.23 -14.55 7.23
CA SER A 93 8.24 -15.55 6.87
C SER A 93 7.71 -16.99 6.88
N CYS A 94 6.66 -17.27 7.66
CA CYS A 94 5.98 -18.57 7.68
C CYS A 94 5.02 -18.77 6.50
N PHE A 95 4.67 -17.71 5.76
CA PHE A 95 3.76 -17.76 4.62
C PHE A 95 4.47 -17.28 3.36
N GLU A 96 5.06 -18.22 2.59
CA GLU A 96 5.84 -17.93 1.38
C GLU A 96 5.12 -16.95 0.43
N SER A 97 3.82 -17.15 0.18
CA SER A 97 3.03 -16.26 -0.69
C SER A 97 2.95 -14.81 -0.17
N VAL A 98 2.93 -14.61 1.15
CA VAL A 98 2.90 -13.27 1.75
C VAL A 98 4.29 -12.65 1.73
N SER A 99 5.33 -13.44 2.01
CA SER A 99 6.71 -12.99 1.90
C SER A 99 7.06 -12.57 0.46
N GLU A 100 6.65 -13.36 -0.54
CA GLU A 100 6.81 -13.01 -1.96
C GLU A 100 6.04 -11.71 -2.30
N LEU A 101 4.82 -11.54 -1.78
CA LEU A 101 4.06 -10.31 -1.98
C LEU A 101 4.79 -9.09 -1.42
N LEU A 102 5.26 -9.17 -0.17
CA LEU A 102 5.95 -8.09 0.51
C LEU A 102 7.32 -7.77 -0.08
N THR A 103 7.99 -8.72 -0.73
CA THR A 103 9.31 -8.48 -1.36
C THR A 103 9.22 -8.07 -2.83
N SER A 104 8.09 -8.35 -3.49
CA SER A 104 7.90 -8.06 -4.92
C SER A 104 7.02 -6.84 -5.22
N GLN A 105 6.25 -6.36 -4.23
CA GLN A 105 5.31 -5.26 -4.40
C GLN A 105 5.60 -4.13 -3.43
N LYS A 106 5.36 -2.90 -3.89
CA LYS A 106 5.42 -1.72 -3.04
C LYS A 106 4.29 -1.76 -2.00
N PHE A 107 4.63 -1.55 -0.74
CA PHE A 107 3.68 -1.41 0.35
C PHE A 107 3.40 0.07 0.60
N TYR A 108 2.14 0.43 0.79
CA TYR A 108 1.74 1.79 1.08
C TYR A 108 1.05 1.86 2.44
N ILE A 109 1.40 2.89 3.20
CA ILE A 109 0.74 3.21 4.47
C ILE A 109 0.26 4.65 4.34
N SER A 110 -1.03 4.91 4.51
CA SER A 110 -1.55 6.28 4.53
C SER A 110 -2.19 6.60 5.88
N ILE A 111 -2.03 7.85 6.30
CA ILE A 111 -2.56 8.42 7.55
C ILE A 111 -3.75 9.30 7.20
N HIS A 112 -4.86 9.04 7.88
CA HIS A 112 -6.14 9.71 7.68
C HIS A 112 -6.67 10.26 8.98
N LEU A 113 -7.46 11.32 8.88
CA LEU A 113 -8.38 11.73 9.93
C LEU A 113 -9.76 11.19 9.60
N ASP A 114 -10.36 10.42 10.51
CA ASP A 114 -11.76 10.05 10.37
C ASP A 114 -12.68 11.25 10.69
N GLN A 115 -13.97 11.10 10.38
CA GLN A 115 -14.99 12.15 10.60
C GLN A 115 -15.17 12.53 12.09
N ASN A 116 -14.65 11.72 13.01
CA ASN A 116 -14.70 11.95 14.46
C ASN A 116 -13.35 12.48 14.98
N ASN A 117 -12.49 13.02 14.12
CA ASN A 117 -11.13 13.44 14.47
C ASN A 117 -10.34 12.34 15.17
N ARG A 118 -10.36 11.12 14.65
CA ARG A 118 -9.44 10.06 15.08
C ARG A 118 -8.48 9.77 13.94
N SER A 119 -7.18 9.73 14.25
CA SER A 119 -6.18 9.33 13.28
C SER A 119 -6.26 7.81 13.03
N GLY A 120 -6.31 7.41 11.76
CA GLY A 120 -6.30 6.03 11.33
C GLY A 120 -5.24 5.76 10.27
N PHE A 121 -4.84 4.50 10.17
CA PHE A 121 -3.92 4.02 9.14
C PHE A 121 -4.66 3.16 8.13
N LEU A 122 -4.35 3.34 6.86
CA LEU A 122 -4.78 2.48 5.77
C LEU A 122 -3.52 1.81 5.20
N TYR A 123 -3.61 0.49 5.01
CA TYR A 123 -2.53 -0.35 4.51
C TYR A 123 -2.92 -0.88 3.13
N LEU A 124 -2.06 -0.66 2.13
CA LEU A 124 -2.34 -1.02 0.75
C LEU A 124 -1.17 -1.78 0.14
N ILE A 125 -1.47 -2.85 -0.58
CA ILE A 125 -0.49 -3.56 -1.41
C ILE A 125 -1.16 -4.13 -2.66
N GLY A 126 -0.45 -4.06 -3.79
CA GLY A 126 -0.93 -4.63 -5.04
C GLY A 126 -0.87 -6.16 -4.96
N MET A 127 -1.96 -6.84 -5.25
CA MET A 127 -2.00 -8.30 -5.32
C MET A 127 -1.35 -8.78 -6.61
N THR A 128 -0.46 -9.76 -6.50
CA THR A 128 0.02 -10.52 -7.66
C THR A 128 -0.94 -11.66 -7.96
N ARG A 129 -1.01 -12.09 -9.24
CA ARG A 129 -1.83 -13.24 -9.63
C ARG A 129 -1.40 -14.55 -8.97
N SER A 130 -0.16 -14.65 -8.47
CA SER A 130 0.37 -15.82 -7.76
C SER A 130 -0.16 -15.94 -6.33
N VAL A 131 -0.62 -14.84 -5.73
CA VAL A 131 -1.10 -14.84 -4.34
C VAL A 131 -2.61 -14.90 -4.32
N HIS A 132 -3.14 -16.06 -3.94
CA HIS A 132 -4.58 -16.26 -3.78
C HIS A 132 -5.11 -15.56 -2.53
N GLU A 133 -6.32 -15.00 -2.62
CA GLU A 133 -7.03 -14.35 -1.51
C GLU A 133 -7.07 -15.21 -0.23
N ASN A 134 -7.26 -16.52 -0.39
CA ASN A 134 -7.25 -17.47 0.74
C ASN A 134 -5.92 -17.45 1.51
N ARG A 135 -4.77 -17.22 0.86
CA ARG A 135 -3.47 -17.14 1.55
C ARG A 135 -3.35 -15.90 2.41
N ILE A 136 -3.88 -14.78 1.94
CA ILE A 136 -3.98 -13.55 2.75
C ILE A 136 -4.93 -13.78 3.91
N HIS A 137 -6.06 -14.45 3.65
CA HIS A 137 -7.01 -14.80 4.69
C HIS A 137 -6.37 -15.64 5.81
N ASP A 138 -5.64 -16.70 5.44
CA ASP A 138 -4.94 -17.57 6.37
C ASP A 138 -3.87 -16.82 7.17
N PHE A 139 -3.12 -15.92 6.53
CA PHE A 139 -2.11 -15.09 7.20
C PHE A 139 -2.72 -14.15 8.24
N VAL A 140 -3.77 -13.41 7.86
CA VAL A 140 -4.39 -12.44 8.76
C VAL A 140 -5.07 -13.17 9.93
N PHE A 141 -5.73 -14.31 9.67
CA PHE A 141 -6.34 -15.13 10.71
C PHE A 141 -5.30 -15.82 11.61
N GLY A 142 -4.20 -16.31 11.05
CA GLY A 142 -3.09 -16.89 11.82
C GLY A 142 -2.47 -15.90 12.82
N SER A 143 -2.49 -14.60 12.48
CA SER A 143 -2.03 -13.53 13.37
C SER A 143 -2.88 -13.38 14.64
N CYS A 144 -4.11 -13.88 14.63
CA CYS A 144 -5.06 -13.76 15.74
C CYS A 144 -4.97 -14.87 16.81
N LYS A 145 -4.07 -15.86 16.64
CA LYS A 145 -3.82 -16.97 17.60
C LYS A 145 -5.08 -17.66 18.15
N GLY A 146 -6.17 -17.72 17.37
CA GLY A 146 -7.40 -18.44 17.73
C GLY A 146 -8.41 -17.70 18.62
N HIS A 147 -8.17 -16.44 18.99
CA HIS A 147 -9.08 -15.65 19.85
C HIS A 147 -9.97 -14.66 19.09
N CYS A 148 -10.12 -14.84 17.78
CA CYS A 148 -10.88 -13.94 16.92
C CYS A 148 -11.94 -14.69 16.12
N SER A 149 -13.05 -14.00 15.84
CA SER A 149 -14.07 -14.41 14.90
C SER A 149 -14.00 -13.58 13.62
N ILE A 150 -14.59 -14.11 12.55
CA ILE A 150 -14.61 -13.45 11.24
C ILE A 150 -16.05 -13.09 10.89
N LEU A 151 -16.28 -11.83 10.55
CA LEU A 151 -17.53 -11.36 9.97
C LEU A 151 -17.30 -10.94 8.52
N LYS A 152 -18.07 -11.52 7.59
CA LYS A 152 -18.02 -11.16 6.17
C LYS A 152 -19.21 -10.29 5.85
N THR A 153 -18.97 -9.10 5.32
CA THR A 153 -20.00 -8.13 4.93
C THR A 153 -19.78 -7.68 3.49
N ASN A 154 -20.86 -7.42 2.77
CA ASN A 154 -20.76 -6.86 1.42
C ASN A 154 -20.82 -5.34 1.50
N TYR A 155 -20.03 -4.68 0.65
CA TYR A 155 -20.06 -3.24 0.47
C TYR A 155 -19.82 -2.94 -1.01
N ASN A 156 -20.81 -2.35 -1.68
CA ASN A 156 -20.83 -2.20 -3.14
C ASN A 156 -20.54 -3.54 -3.83
N LYS A 157 -19.47 -3.61 -4.64
CA LYS A 157 -19.01 -4.83 -5.34
C LYS A 157 -17.91 -5.58 -4.57
N ALA A 158 -17.52 -5.08 -3.39
CA ALA A 158 -16.45 -5.63 -2.59
C ALA A 158 -16.99 -6.52 -1.47
N ARG A 159 -16.21 -7.54 -1.13
CA ARG A 159 -16.42 -8.35 0.08
C ARG A 159 -15.46 -7.88 1.17
N ILE A 160 -16.00 -7.32 2.22
CA ILE A 160 -15.25 -6.86 3.39
C ILE A 160 -15.19 -7.99 4.42
N ILE A 161 -13.99 -8.20 4.96
CA ILE A 161 -13.70 -9.18 5.99
C ILE A 161 -13.30 -8.41 7.25
N LYS A 162 -14.08 -8.59 8.31
CA LYS A 162 -13.81 -8.04 9.63
C LYS A 162 -13.29 -9.12 10.55
N ILE A 163 -12.23 -8.79 11.27
CA ILE A 163 -11.65 -9.59 12.33
C ILE A 163 -12.08 -8.97 13.65
N ILE A 164 -12.78 -9.77 14.43
CA ILE A 164 -13.41 -9.35 15.67
C ILE A 164 -12.79 -10.15 16.81
N SER A 165 -12.34 -9.51 17.88
CA SER A 165 -11.85 -10.21 19.08
C SER A 165 -12.98 -10.93 19.82
N GLY A 166 -12.62 -11.82 20.75
CA GLY A 166 -13.60 -12.56 21.57
C GLY A 166 -14.54 -11.69 22.41
N ASP A 167 -14.17 -10.43 22.69
CA ASP A 167 -15.00 -9.42 23.38
C ASP A 167 -15.89 -8.60 22.42
N SER A 168 -15.99 -9.02 21.15
CA SER A 168 -16.77 -8.35 20.09
C SER A 168 -16.21 -6.99 19.62
N THR A 169 -14.94 -6.68 19.89
CA THR A 169 -14.28 -5.48 19.38
C THR A 169 -13.74 -5.70 17.95
N ASP A 170 -14.01 -4.76 17.02
CA ASP A 170 -13.43 -4.77 15.68
C ASP A 170 -11.90 -4.52 15.77
N LEU A 171 -11.09 -5.53 15.44
CA LEU A 171 -9.62 -5.45 15.47
C LEU A 171 -9.03 -4.94 14.15
N PHE A 172 -9.50 -5.51 13.05
CA PHE A 172 -8.98 -5.23 11.72
C PHE A 172 -10.01 -5.55 10.65
N THR A 173 -10.11 -4.69 9.65
CA THR A 173 -10.99 -4.84 8.50
C THR A 173 -10.13 -4.85 7.24
N TYR A 174 -10.40 -5.75 6.31
CA TYR A 174 -9.75 -5.73 5.00
C TYR A 174 -10.65 -6.22 3.87
N THR A 175 -10.22 -5.93 2.64
CA THR A 175 -10.77 -6.50 1.42
C THR A 175 -9.65 -6.70 0.38
N ILE A 176 -9.91 -7.52 -0.62
CA ILE A 176 -9.13 -7.54 -1.86
C ILE A 176 -10.04 -7.03 -2.97
N TYR A 177 -9.77 -5.82 -3.46
CA TYR A 177 -10.61 -5.16 -4.46
C TYR A 177 -9.78 -4.65 -5.64
N ASN A 178 -10.20 -4.97 -6.87
CA ASN A 178 -9.48 -4.65 -8.11
C ASN A 178 -7.97 -4.99 -8.08
N GLY A 179 -7.61 -6.11 -7.45
CA GLY A 179 -6.22 -6.54 -7.33
C GLY A 179 -5.39 -5.73 -6.33
N ILE A 180 -6.02 -5.06 -5.38
CA ILE A 180 -5.37 -4.34 -4.28
C ILE A 180 -5.88 -4.94 -2.97
N PHE A 181 -4.97 -5.34 -2.09
CA PHE A 181 -5.31 -5.57 -0.69
C PHE A 181 -5.46 -4.21 0.00
N ILE A 182 -6.58 -4.01 0.67
CA ILE A 182 -6.95 -2.78 1.37
C ILE A 182 -7.30 -3.17 2.80
N GLY A 183 -6.56 -2.66 3.79
CA GLY A 183 -6.78 -3.00 5.20
C GLY A 183 -6.63 -1.83 6.17
N SER A 184 -7.41 -1.84 7.24
CA SER A 184 -7.35 -0.84 8.32
C SER A 184 -7.98 -1.35 9.61
N CYS A 185 -7.60 -0.79 10.75
CA CYS A 185 -8.36 -0.94 11.99
C CYS A 185 -9.66 -0.13 11.99
N ILE A 186 -9.88 0.77 11.03
CA ILE A 186 -11.09 1.57 10.87
C ILE A 186 -11.84 1.10 9.62
N THR A 187 -13.01 0.51 9.81
CA THR A 187 -13.82 -0.02 8.68
C THR A 187 -14.14 1.04 7.64
N ASP A 188 -14.43 2.28 8.05
CA ASP A 188 -14.84 3.33 7.11
C ASP A 188 -13.70 3.79 6.21
N LEU A 189 -12.43 3.69 6.65
CA LEU A 189 -11.28 3.94 5.76
C LEU A 189 -11.16 2.86 4.67
N VAL A 190 -11.51 1.62 4.96
CA VAL A 190 -11.54 0.54 3.94
C VAL A 190 -12.62 0.83 2.91
N LYS A 191 -13.79 1.30 3.34
CA LYS A 191 -14.89 1.69 2.44
C LYS A 191 -14.52 2.90 1.57
N GLU A 192 -13.93 3.92 2.17
CA GLU A 192 -13.47 5.12 1.45
C GLU A 192 -12.45 4.78 0.37
N ALA A 193 -11.52 3.86 0.65
CA ALA A 193 -10.58 3.35 -0.34
C ALA A 193 -11.25 2.56 -1.48
N ILE A 194 -12.30 1.77 -1.19
CA ILE A 194 -13.11 1.09 -2.22
C ILE A 194 -13.80 2.13 -3.12
N ASP A 195 -14.43 3.14 -2.51
CA ASP A 195 -15.10 4.23 -3.23
C ASP A 195 -14.11 5.03 -4.08
N GLN A 196 -12.89 5.29 -3.58
CA GLN A 196 -11.83 5.95 -4.35
C GLN A 196 -11.50 5.15 -5.61
N VAL A 197 -11.30 3.83 -5.49
CA VAL A 197 -11.03 2.94 -6.64
C VAL A 197 -12.17 2.99 -7.66
N ASP A 198 -13.42 3.00 -7.20
CA ASP A 198 -14.60 3.01 -8.07
C ASP A 198 -14.85 4.38 -8.73
N SER A 199 -14.55 5.48 -8.03
CA SER A 199 -14.74 6.86 -8.51
C SER A 199 -13.84 7.23 -9.69
N LYS A 200 -12.69 6.56 -9.84
CA LYS A 200 -11.58 6.90 -10.77
C LYS A 200 -10.98 8.30 -10.57
N LEU A 201 -11.49 9.09 -9.64
CA LEU A 201 -10.80 10.26 -9.14
C LEU A 201 -9.52 9.74 -8.47
N THR A 202 -8.37 10.33 -8.79
CA THR A 202 -7.10 9.88 -8.24
C THR A 202 -6.48 11.04 -7.50
N ILE A 203 -5.89 10.79 -6.33
CA ILE A 203 -4.99 11.73 -5.65
C ILE A 203 -3.81 12.19 -6.52
N ALA A 204 -3.60 11.52 -7.65
CA ALA A 204 -2.71 11.87 -8.73
C ALA A 204 -3.16 13.10 -9.51
N SER A 205 -3.43 14.19 -8.78
CA SER A 205 -3.46 15.53 -9.37
C SER A 205 -2.14 15.79 -10.09
N GLU A 206 -2.15 16.76 -11.01
CA GLU A 206 -0.93 17.17 -11.71
C GLU A 206 0.19 17.55 -10.72
N ALA A 207 -0.17 18.17 -9.59
CA ALA A 207 0.74 18.49 -8.50
C ALA A 207 1.38 17.23 -7.87
N PHE A 208 0.60 16.18 -7.60
CA PHE A 208 1.15 14.93 -7.10
C PHE A 208 2.09 14.25 -8.12
N GLN A 209 1.74 14.27 -9.40
CA GLN A 209 2.57 13.68 -10.46
C GLN A 209 3.93 14.39 -10.58
N GLN A 210 3.97 15.72 -10.43
CA GLN A 210 5.22 16.48 -10.45
C GLN A 210 6.16 16.07 -9.30
N VAL A 211 5.63 15.93 -8.09
CA VAL A 211 6.39 15.48 -6.91
C VAL A 211 6.86 14.03 -7.10
N LYS A 212 5.99 13.13 -7.56
CA LYS A 212 6.35 11.73 -7.81
C LYS A 212 7.44 11.54 -8.86
N ILE A 213 7.56 12.44 -9.84
CA ILE A 213 8.63 12.38 -10.85
C ILE A 213 9.98 12.74 -10.23
N THR A 214 9.99 13.67 -9.27
CA THR A 214 11.20 14.05 -8.52
C THR A 214 11.59 13.02 -7.45
N ALA A 215 10.74 12.01 -7.26
CA ALA A 215 10.91 11.03 -6.21
C ALA A 215 12.19 10.22 -6.26
N GLY A 216 12.69 9.94 -5.07
CA GLY A 216 13.86 9.10 -4.86
C GLY A 216 13.63 7.70 -5.45
N LYS A 217 14.16 7.43 -6.64
CA LYS A 217 14.04 6.08 -7.25
C LYS A 217 14.88 5.01 -6.54
N LYS A 218 15.76 5.41 -5.63
CA LYS A 218 16.70 4.53 -4.89
C LYS A 218 16.68 4.76 -3.37
N VAL A 219 15.56 5.22 -2.82
CA VAL A 219 15.40 5.36 -1.36
C VAL A 219 14.59 4.20 -0.78
N GLU A 220 14.75 3.96 0.51
CA GLU A 220 14.04 2.92 1.26
C GLU A 220 12.56 3.22 1.42
N THR A 221 12.18 4.50 1.52
CA THR A 221 10.80 4.96 1.66
C THR A 221 10.66 6.34 1.03
N ASN A 222 9.63 6.55 0.21
CA ASN A 222 9.18 7.89 -0.18
C ASN A 222 8.04 8.31 0.75
N ILE A 223 8.05 9.54 1.24
CA ILE A 223 7.02 10.10 2.11
C ILE A 223 6.31 11.17 1.30
N TYR A 224 4.99 11.17 1.24
CA TYR A 224 4.22 12.18 0.53
C TYR A 224 3.30 12.87 1.51
N ILE A 225 3.34 14.20 1.55
CA ILE A 225 2.58 15.01 2.51
C ILE A 225 1.57 15.85 1.74
N ASN A 226 0.29 15.72 2.07
CA ASN A 226 -0.76 16.62 1.62
C ASN A 226 -0.89 17.75 2.65
N HIS A 227 -0.46 18.96 2.32
CA HIS A 227 -0.35 20.03 3.31
C HIS A 227 -1.71 20.48 3.89
N ASP A 228 -2.80 20.41 3.10
CA ASP A 228 -4.15 20.77 3.56
C ASP A 228 -4.65 19.81 4.65
N ASN A 229 -4.47 18.51 4.42
CA ASN A 229 -4.90 17.47 5.34
C ASN A 229 -3.91 17.27 6.49
N PHE A 230 -2.62 17.46 6.25
CA PHE A 230 -1.57 17.39 7.27
C PHE A 230 -1.72 18.50 8.31
N ASN A 231 -2.07 19.72 7.91
CA ASN A 231 -2.34 20.79 8.85
C ASN A 231 -3.51 20.47 9.78
N LYS A 232 -4.56 19.80 9.28
CA LYS A 232 -5.67 19.32 10.13
C LYS A 232 -5.19 18.26 11.12
N LEU A 233 -4.35 17.31 10.66
CA LEU A 233 -3.77 16.25 11.50
C LEU A 233 -2.89 16.83 12.62
N MET A 234 -2.03 17.78 12.29
CA MET A 234 -1.11 18.40 13.25
C MET A 234 -1.84 19.23 14.31
N LYS A 235 -2.89 19.97 13.93
CA LYS A 235 -3.74 20.71 14.88
C LYS A 235 -4.40 19.80 15.92
N GLN A 236 -4.66 18.54 15.59
CA GLN A 236 -5.20 17.58 16.53
C GLN A 236 -4.13 16.96 17.44
N LEU A 237 -2.93 16.71 16.90
CA LEU A 237 -1.83 16.09 17.64
C LEU A 237 -1.13 17.06 18.61
N ALA A 238 -1.10 18.34 18.27
CA ALA A 238 -0.65 19.39 19.18
C ALA A 238 -1.73 19.67 20.23
N SER A 239 -1.50 19.23 21.47
CA SER A 239 -2.22 19.77 22.64
C SER A 239 -1.98 21.29 22.74
N ASP A 240 -2.97 22.03 23.25
CA ASP A 240 -3.12 23.51 23.33
C ASP A 240 -1.86 24.38 23.58
N GLU A 241 -0.74 23.84 24.03
CA GLU A 241 0.46 24.59 24.43
C GLU A 241 1.60 24.67 23.40
N SER A 242 1.49 24.04 22.23
CA SER A 242 2.55 24.14 21.21
C SER A 242 1.97 24.44 19.84
N ILE A 243 1.49 25.67 19.68
CA ILE A 243 1.26 26.28 18.37
C ILE A 243 2.64 26.52 17.74
N ILE A 244 3.26 25.47 17.22
CA ILE A 244 4.20 25.63 16.11
C ILE A 244 3.37 26.34 15.04
N SER A 245 3.81 27.50 14.58
CA SER A 245 3.10 28.31 13.59
C SER A 245 2.97 27.53 12.27
N LEU A 246 1.92 26.72 12.14
CA LEU A 246 1.61 25.89 10.98
C LEU A 246 1.19 26.73 9.75
N ASP A 247 1.00 28.04 9.92
CA ASP A 247 0.73 28.99 8.82
C ASP A 247 1.90 29.11 7.82
N MET A 248 3.09 28.62 8.16
CA MET A 248 4.19 28.51 7.18
C MET A 248 4.02 27.30 6.24
N ILE A 249 3.33 26.24 6.67
CA ILE A 249 3.22 24.98 5.92
C ILE A 249 2.10 25.05 4.86
N SER A 250 1.09 25.90 5.06
CA SER A 250 0.02 26.14 4.08
C SER A 250 0.47 26.89 2.81
N ASN A 251 1.67 27.47 2.80
CA ASN A 251 2.22 28.18 1.64
C ASN A 251 3.05 27.29 0.71
N PHE A 252 3.16 25.98 0.99
CA PHE A 252 3.83 25.03 0.11
C PHE A 252 2.88 24.48 -0.95
N ALA A 253 3.42 23.86 -2.01
CA ALA A 253 2.63 23.13 -2.99
C ALA A 253 1.73 22.10 -2.30
N GLN A 254 0.58 21.75 -2.90
CA GLN A 254 -0.39 20.84 -2.27
C GLN A 254 0.22 19.51 -1.77
N TRP A 255 1.23 19.02 -2.49
CA TRP A 255 2.02 17.86 -2.13
C TRP A 255 3.52 18.19 -2.03
N SER A 256 4.22 17.54 -1.11
CA SER A 256 5.68 17.45 -1.08
C SER A 256 6.14 16.00 -0.90
N GLU A 257 7.41 15.73 -1.21
CA GLU A 257 8.12 14.48 -0.89
C GLU A 257 9.33 14.71 0.00
#